data_AF-A0A7K2MDP3-F1
#
_entry.id   AF-A0A7K2MDP3-F1
#
_cell.length_a   1.000
_cell.length_b   1.000
_cell.length_c   1.000
_cell.angle_alpha   90.00
_cell.angle_beta   90.00
_cell.angle_gamma   90.00
#
_symmetry.space_group_name_H-M   'P 1'
#
loop_
_entity.id
_entity.type
_entity.pdbx_description
1 polymer ?
#
loop_
_entity_poly.entity_id
_entity_poly.type
_entity_poly.pdbx_seq_one_letter_code
_entity_poly.pdbx_strand_id
1 'polypeptide(L)' 'MTAAQLDAAPRGEAGRADHARHAFPLPPTPGAVPSVRRRVRAVLGGWDLPTGAADDVLLVVSELVTNALVHARPP' A
#
# COMPACT_ATOMS: atom_id res chain seq x y z
N MET A 1 21.06 -5.49 -20.27
CA MET A 1 19.62 -5.46 -19.95
C MET A 1 19.45 -4.60 -18.73
N THR A 2 18.87 -3.42 -18.93
CA THR A 2 18.92 -2.28 -18.02
C THR A 2 17.92 -2.47 -16.88
N ALA A 3 18.37 -2.28 -15.63
CA ALA A 3 17.51 -2.27 -14.46
C ALA A 3 16.45 -1.15 -14.63
N ALA A 4 15.18 -1.54 -14.79
CA ALA A 4 14.08 -0.59 -14.87
C ALA A 4 13.93 0.09 -13.50
N GLN A 5 14.20 1.39 -13.50
CA GLN A 5 14.15 2.31 -12.37
C GLN A 5 12.79 2.25 -11.66
N LEU A 6 12.81 1.84 -10.40
CA LEU A 6 11.83 2.26 -9.39
C LEU A 6 12.32 3.58 -8.79
N ASP A 7 12.43 4.63 -9.61
CA ASP A 7 12.56 5.99 -9.10
C ASP A 7 11.72 6.93 -9.94
N ALA A 8 10.50 7.12 -9.46
CA ALA A 8 9.66 8.25 -9.84
C ALA A 8 9.05 8.81 -8.56
N ALA A 9 9.87 9.57 -7.82
CA ALA A 9 9.35 10.54 -6.86
C ALA A 9 8.33 11.48 -7.56
N PRO A 10 7.25 11.88 -6.87
CA PRO A 10 6.12 12.53 -7.52
C PRO A 10 6.48 13.96 -7.92
N ARG A 11 6.29 14.29 -9.20
CA ARG A 11 6.27 15.68 -9.66
C ARG A 11 5.07 16.36 -9.02
N GLY A 12 5.33 17.49 -8.36
CA GLY A 12 4.39 18.20 -7.52
C GLY A 12 3.14 18.66 -8.26
N GLU A 13 1.99 18.36 -7.66
CA GLU A 13 0.74 19.09 -7.86
C GLU A 13 0.42 19.77 -6.52
N ALA A 14 0.88 21.00 -6.37
CA ALA A 14 0.43 21.89 -5.31
C ALA A 14 -1.01 22.34 -5.61
N GLY A 15 -1.98 22.06 -4.72
CA GLY A 15 -3.30 22.71 -4.81
C GLY A 15 -4.54 21.95 -4.31
N ARG A 16 -4.44 20.71 -3.84
CA ARG A 16 -5.53 20.01 -3.13
C ARG A 16 -5.00 19.63 -1.76
N ALA A 17 -5.77 19.82 -0.68
CA ALA A 17 -5.35 19.48 0.68
C ALA A 17 -4.46 18.23 0.66
N ASP A 18 -3.22 18.37 1.13
CA ASP A 18 -2.18 17.35 0.99
C ASP A 18 -2.70 16.02 1.54
N HIS A 19 -3.20 15.17 0.65
CA HIS A 19 -3.67 13.85 1.01
C HIS A 19 -2.41 13.07 1.37
N ALA A 20 -2.13 12.93 2.66
CA ALA A 20 -0.94 12.26 3.17
C ALA A 20 -0.69 10.96 2.41
N ARG A 21 0.31 10.96 1.52
CA ARG A 21 0.66 9.80 0.71
C ARG A 21 1.50 8.86 1.56
N HIS A 22 0.99 7.66 1.80
CA HIS A 22 1.73 6.58 2.45
C HIS A 22 2.25 5.60 1.40
N ALA A 23 3.56 5.54 1.21
CA ALA A 23 4.23 4.60 0.32
C ALA A 23 5.35 3.86 1.06
N PHE A 24 5.56 2.59 0.73
CA PHE A 24 6.65 1.79 1.28
C PHE A 24 7.01 0.65 0.30
N PRO A 25 8.29 0.22 0.27
CA PRO A 25 8.70 -0.87 -0.58
C PRO A 25 8.10 -2.20 -0.10
N LEU A 26 7.68 -3.04 -1.05
CA LEU A 26 7.11 -4.35 -0.79
C LEU A 26 7.90 -5.44 -1.52
N PRO A 27 8.52 -6.39 -0.81
CA PRO A 27 9.11 -7.58 -1.44
C PRO A 27 8.02 -8.41 -2.14
N PRO A 28 8.25 -8.94 -3.35
CA PRO A 28 7.28 -9.74 -4.09
C PRO A 28 7.20 -11.17 -3.54
N THR A 29 6.96 -11.32 -2.23
CA THR A 29 6.85 -12.61 -1.56
C THR A 29 5.55 -12.68 -0.74
N PRO A 30 4.86 -13.84 -0.70
CA PRO A 30 3.66 -14.02 0.12
C PRO A 30 3.87 -13.69 1.61
N GLY A 31 5.09 -13.89 2.13
CA GLY A 31 5.46 -13.55 3.50
C GLY A 31 5.38 -12.06 3.85
N ALA A 32 5.23 -11.18 2.85
CA ALA A 32 5.11 -9.74 3.07
C ALA A 32 3.69 -9.30 3.51
N VAL A 33 2.65 -10.10 3.26
CA VAL A 33 1.25 -9.76 3.55
C VAL A 33 1.00 -9.37 5.02
N PRO A 34 1.48 -10.11 6.04
CA PRO A 34 1.29 -9.72 7.44
C PRO A 34 1.94 -8.37 7.78
N SER A 35 3.08 -8.06 7.15
CA SER A 35 3.78 -6.79 7.35
C SER A 35 3.04 -5.61 6.73
N VAL A 36 2.43 -5.79 5.55
CA VAL A 36 1.53 -4.80 4.94
C VAL A 36 0.34 -4.54 5.85
N ARG A 37 -0.34 -5.60 6.31
CA ARG A 37 -1.50 -5.48 7.19
C ARG A 37 -1.18 -4.70 8.47
N ARG A 38 -0.04 -4.99 9.14
CA ARG A 38 0.38 -4.23 10.34
C ARG A 38 0.59 -2.75 10.03
N ARG A 39 1.26 -2.44 8.91
CA ARG A 39 1.55 -1.06 8.53
C ARG A 39 0.28 -0.27 8.22
N VAL A 40 -0.65 -0.86 7.46
CA VAL A 40 -1.93 -0.22 7.18
C VAL A 40 -2.74 -0.03 8.47
N ARG A 41 -2.77 -1.02 9.36
CA ARG A 41 -3.46 -0.88 10.66
C ARG A 41 -2.90 0.27 11.49
N ALA A 42 -1.59 0.48 11.46
CA ALA A 42 -0.96 1.62 12.15
C ALA A 42 -1.36 2.97 11.55
N VAL A 43 -1.48 3.07 10.22
CA VAL A 43 -1.98 4.29 9.55
C VAL A 43 -3.45 4.56 9.91
N LEU A 44 -4.29 3.52 9.82
CA LEU A 44 -5.72 3.62 10.15
C LEU A 44 -5.97 3.96 11.62
N GLY A 45 -5.07 3.55 12.52
CA GLY A 45 -5.16 3.90 13.95
C GLY A 45 -5.01 5.40 14.24
N GLY A 46 -4.50 6.18 13.30
CA GLY A 46 -4.48 7.64 13.40
C GLY A 46 -5.75 8.32 12.88
N TRP A 47 -6.74 7.55 12.39
CA TRP A 47 -7.94 8.07 11.75
C TRP A 47 -9.16 7.81 12.65
N ASP A 48 -10.08 8.76 12.69
CA ASP A 48 -11.35 8.63 13.43
C ASP A 48 -12.35 7.81 12.61
N LEU A 49 -12.11 6.49 12.55
CA LEU A 49 -12.89 5.55 11.74
C LEU A 49 -14.08 4.99 12.53
N PRO A 50 -15.23 4.76 11.86
CA PRO A 50 -16.31 3.98 12.44
C PRO A 50 -15.85 2.57 12.84
N THR A 51 -16.48 2.02 13.89
CA THR A 51 -16.23 0.64 14.34
C THR A 51 -16.32 -0.35 13.18
N GLY A 52 -15.31 -1.21 13.02
CA GLY A 52 -15.25 -2.23 11.96
C GLY A 52 -14.66 -1.76 10.63
N ALA A 53 -14.69 -0.46 10.31
CA ALA A 53 -14.18 0.05 9.03
C ALA A 53 -12.68 -0.25 8.83
N ALA A 54 -11.89 -0.25 9.91
CA ALA A 54 -10.48 -0.61 9.84
C ALA A 54 -10.27 -2.08 9.42
N ASP A 55 -11.14 -2.99 9.85
CA ASP A 55 -11.03 -4.41 9.51
C ASP A 55 -11.45 -4.66 8.05
N ASP A 56 -12.48 -3.95 7.55
CA ASP A 56 -12.87 -3.97 6.13
C ASP A 56 -11.73 -3.47 5.22
N VAL A 57 -11.09 -2.36 5.58
CA VAL A 57 -9.93 -1.84 4.82
C VAL A 57 -8.79 -2.85 4.84
N LEU A 58 -8.52 -3.50 5.98
CA LEU A 58 -7.47 -4.51 6.07
C LEU A 58 -7.79 -5.76 5.23
N LEU A 59 -9.05 -6.14 5.09
CA LEU A 59 -9.48 -7.19 4.17
C LEU A 59 -9.19 -6.80 2.72
N VAL A 60 -9.68 -5.64 2.28
CA VAL A 60 -9.47 -5.14 0.91
C VAL A 60 -7.98 -5.05 0.58
N VAL A 61 -7.16 -4.51 1.49
CA VAL A 61 -5.70 -4.44 1.30
C VAL A 61 -5.09 -5.83 1.18
N SER A 62 -5.53 -6.81 1.97
CA SER A 62 -5.01 -8.18 1.90
C SER A 62 -5.31 -8.82 0.54
N GLU A 63 -6.51 -8.64 0.02
CA GLU A 63 -6.90 -9.12 -1.32
C GLU A 63 -6.09 -8.42 -2.41
N LEU A 64 -5.95 -7.09 -2.35
CA LEU A 64 -5.17 -6.34 -3.34
C LEU A 64 -3.71 -6.76 -3.38
N VAL A 65 -3.07 -6.92 -2.21
CA VAL A 65 -1.68 -7.37 -2.12
C VAL A 65 -1.56 -8.81 -2.61
N THR A 66 -2.49 -9.69 -2.26
CA THR A 66 -2.51 -11.07 -2.74
C THR A 66 -2.66 -11.12 -4.27
N ASN A 67 -3.58 -10.35 -4.84
CA ASN A 67 -3.77 -10.24 -6.28
C ASN A 67 -2.50 -9.76 -6.97
N ALA A 68 -1.82 -8.75 -6.42
CA ALA A 68 -0.56 -8.27 -6.94
C ALA A 68 0.52 -9.36 -6.89
N LEU A 69 0.67 -10.06 -5.76
CA LEU A 69 1.68 -11.10 -5.60
C LEU A 69 1.45 -12.33 -6.49
N VAL A 70 0.19 -12.71 -6.71
CA VAL A 70 -0.17 -13.90 -7.51
C VAL A 70 -0.20 -13.59 -9.00
N HIS A 71 -0.70 -12.42 -9.38
CA HIS A 71 -1.03 -12.12 -10.78
C HIS A 71 -0.15 -11.06 -11.43
N ALA A 72 0.49 -10.16 -10.68
CA ALA A 72 1.37 -9.16 -11.28
C ALA A 72 2.73 -9.78 -11.58
N ARG A 73 2.99 -10.08 -12.85
CA ARG A 73 4.31 -10.44 -13.35
C ARG A 73 4.94 -9.22 -14.01
N PRO A 74 6.18 -8.83 -13.66
CA PRO A 74 6.90 -7.81 -14.42
C PRO A 74 7.06 -8.27 -15.88
N PRO A 75 6.97 -7.35 -16.87
CA PRO A 75 7.33 -7.64 -18.25
C PRO A 75 8.83 -7.95 -18.40
#